data_AF-A0A0R1SR43-F1
#
_entry.id   AF-A0A0R1SR43-F1
#
_cell.length_a   1.000
_cell.length_b   1.000
_cell.length_c   1.000
_cell.angle_alpha   90.00
_cell.angle_beta   90.00
_cell.angle_gamma   90.00
#
_symmetry.space_group_name_H-M   'P 1'
#
loop_
_entity.id
_entity.type
_entity.pdbx_description
1 polymer ?
#
loop_
_entity_poly.entity_id
_entity_poly.type
_entity_poly.pdbx_seq_one_letter_code
_entity_poly.pdbx_strand_id
1 'polypeptide(L)'
;MQKRKGFTLIEMVIVMFIISLLLLLIVPNLAQQKQKAEEKSKEAFIEVVQNQVDLEDDPQKIINVADLKESLTATQKEKFDKYHLKIKNGIVEK
;
A
#
# COMPACT_ATOMS: atom_id res chain seq x y z
N MET A 1 -50.25 16.08 -26.44
CA MET A 1 -48.92 15.63 -25.98
C MET A 1 -48.47 16.49 -24.81
N GLN A 2 -48.41 15.94 -23.59
CA GLN A 2 -47.93 16.68 -22.41
C GLN A 2 -46.41 16.83 -22.48
N LYS A 3 -45.89 18.06 -22.52
CA LYS A 3 -44.46 18.33 -22.43
C LYS A 3 -44.00 18.09 -20.99
N ARG A 4 -43.28 17.00 -20.74
CA ARG A 4 -42.58 16.81 -19.46
C ARG A 4 -41.42 17.80 -19.39
N LYS A 5 -41.51 18.78 -18.48
CA LYS A 5 -40.37 19.61 -18.08
C LYS A 5 -39.51 18.77 -17.14
N GLY A 6 -38.63 17.95 -17.71
CA GLY A 6 -37.66 17.14 -16.96
C GLY A 6 -36.27 17.48 -17.44
N PHE A 7 -35.37 17.68 -16.48
CA PHE A 7 -33.96 18.04 -16.66
C PHE A 7 -33.70 19.46 -17.19
N THR A 8 -33.45 20.36 -16.25
CA THR A 8 -32.84 21.66 -16.53
C THR A 8 -31.33 21.61 -16.26
N LEU A 9 -30.55 22.50 -16.88
CA LEU A 9 -29.12 22.60 -16.60
C LEU A 9 -28.85 22.93 -15.13
N ILE A 10 -29.70 23.74 -14.49
CA ILE A 10 -29.54 24.09 -13.06
C ILE A 10 -29.66 22.85 -12.15
N GLU A 11 -30.51 21.90 -12.51
CA GLU A 11 -30.68 20.64 -11.79
C GLU A 11 -29.40 19.80 -11.86
N MET A 12 -28.77 19.69 -13.05
CA MET A 12 -27.49 19.01 -13.21
C MET A 12 -26.37 19.68 -12.42
N VAL A 13 -26.34 21.02 -12.38
CA VAL A 13 -25.32 21.77 -11.63
C VAL A 13 -25.43 21.53 -10.13
N ILE A 14 -26.65 21.53 -9.57
CA ILE A 14 -26.87 21.25 -8.14
C ILE A 14 -26.46 19.81 -7.80
N VAL A 15 -26.79 18.84 -8.67
CA VAL A 15 -26.38 17.44 -8.48
C VAL A 15 -24.86 17.31 -8.49
N MET A 16 -24.16 17.93 -9.45
CA MET A 16 -22.70 17.93 -9.48
C MET A 16 -22.08 18.61 -8.26
N PHE A 17 -22.70 19.70 -7.78
CA PHE A 17 -22.28 20.37 -6.54
C PHE A 17 -22.36 19.42 -5.34
N ILE A 18 -23.49 18.72 -5.16
CA ILE A 18 -23.64 17.75 -4.06
C ILE A 18 -22.63 16.60 -4.18
N ILE A 19 -22.44 16.02 -5.38
CA ILE A 19 -21.45 14.96 -5.61
C ILE A 19 -20.03 15.45 -5.27
N SER A 20 -19.69 16.69 -5.62
CA SER A 20 -18.38 17.26 -5.28
C SER A 20 -18.14 17.35 -3.76
N LEU A 21 -19.17 17.74 -2.98
CA LEU A 21 -19.09 17.77 -1.52
C LEU A 21 -18.91 16.35 -0.93
N LEU A 22 -19.63 15.36 -1.47
CA LEU A 22 -19.46 13.97 -1.05
C LEU A 22 -18.05 13.44 -1.38
N LEU A 23 -17.53 13.76 -2.56
CA LEU A 23 -16.16 13.37 -2.94
C LEU A 23 -15.12 13.99 -2.01
N LEU A 24 -15.29 15.24 -1.58
CA LEU A 24 -14.39 15.88 -0.61
C LEU A 24 -14.35 15.14 0.73
N LEU A 25 -15.44 14.49 1.15
CA LEU A 25 -15.46 13.67 2.37
C LEU A 25 -14.89 12.27 2.14
N ILE A 26 -15.18 11.66 0.98
CA ILE A 26 -14.80 10.27 0.67
C ILE A 26 -13.31 10.16 0.33
N VAL A 27 -12.76 11.07 -0.48
CA VAL A 27 -11.37 11.04 -0.93
C VAL A 27 -10.34 11.00 0.22
N PRO A 28 -10.39 11.89 1.24
CA PRO A 28 -9.43 11.83 2.34
C PRO A 28 -9.58 10.54 3.16
N ASN A 29 -10.80 10.05 3.36
CA ASN A 29 -11.05 8.80 4.06
C ASN A 29 -10.48 7.59 3.30
N LEU A 30 -10.64 7.56 1.98
CA LEU A 30 -10.07 6.52 1.11
C LEU A 30 -8.54 6.58 1.07
N ALA A 31 -7.95 7.77 1.00
CA ALA A 31 -6.50 7.96 1.03
C ALA A 31 -5.88 7.43 2.34
N GLN A 32 -6.51 7.71 3.49
CA GLN A 32 -6.06 7.20 4.78
C GLN A 32 -6.19 5.66 4.89
N GLN A 33 -7.27 5.08 4.35
CA GLN A 33 -7.42 3.62 4.31
C GLN A 33 -6.36 2.96 3.42
N LYS A 34 -6.06 3.56 2.27
CA LYS A 34 -4.98 3.11 1.39
C LYS A 34 -3.64 3.13 2.11
N GLN A 35 -3.31 4.22 2.82
CA GLN A 35 -2.07 4.32 3.59
C GLN A 35 -2.00 3.24 4.69
N LYS A 36 -3.08 3.04 5.47
CA LYS A 36 -3.13 1.96 6.47
C LYS A 36 -2.96 0.57 5.85
N ALA A 37 -3.53 0.33 4.69
CA ALA A 37 -3.36 -0.94 3.97
C ALA A 37 -1.92 -1.13 3.49
N GLU A 38 -1.27 -0.07 3.01
CA GLU A 38 0.16 -0.09 2.64
C GLU A 38 1.05 -0.36 3.85
N GLU A 39 0.78 0.26 5.00
CA GLU A 39 1.50 0.02 6.26
C GLU A 39 1.36 -1.44 6.71
N LYS A 40 0.13 -1.98 6.77
CA LYS A 40 -0.09 -3.41 7.07
C LYS A 40 0.60 -4.34 6.07
N SER A 41 0.57 -4.00 4.78
CA SER A 41 1.25 -4.78 3.76
C SER A 41 2.77 -4.76 3.94
N LYS A 42 3.33 -3.64 4.43
CA LYS A 42 4.75 -3.53 4.76
C LYS A 42 5.09 -4.38 5.99
N GLU A 43 4.29 -4.32 7.04
CA GLU A 43 4.47 -5.13 8.25
C GLU A 43 4.45 -6.63 7.93
N ALA A 44 3.45 -7.10 7.19
CA ALA A 44 3.36 -8.49 6.76
C ALA A 44 4.56 -8.89 5.86
N PHE A 45 5.07 -7.97 5.04
CA PHE A 45 6.26 -8.23 4.24
C PHE A 45 7.52 -8.38 5.10
N ILE A 46 7.69 -7.53 6.12
CA ILE A 46 8.79 -7.66 7.10
C ILE A 46 8.71 -9.00 7.81
N GLU A 47 7.51 -9.42 8.25
CA GLU A 47 7.29 -10.71 8.92
C GLU A 47 7.67 -11.90 8.02
N VAL A 48 7.29 -11.87 6.74
CA VAL A 48 7.68 -12.92 5.78
C VAL A 48 9.19 -12.98 5.59
N VAL A 49 9.86 -11.83 5.51
CA VAL A 49 11.34 -11.79 5.41
C VAL A 49 11.98 -12.26 6.70
N GLN A 50 11.45 -11.87 7.87
CA GLN A 50 11.94 -12.33 9.17
C GLN A 50 11.82 -13.85 9.31
N ASN A 51 10.67 -14.42 8.93
CA ASN A 51 10.49 -15.87 8.92
C ASN A 51 11.49 -16.58 7.98
N GLN A 52 11.84 -15.97 6.85
CA GLN A 52 12.89 -16.52 5.96
C GLN A 52 14.28 -16.46 6.60
N VAL A 53 14.57 -15.40 7.36
CA VAL A 53 15.81 -15.27 8.13
C VAL A 53 15.87 -16.31 9.25
N ASP A 54 14.78 -16.51 9.98
CA ASP A 54 14.72 -17.42 11.13
C ASP A 54 14.82 -18.91 10.71
N LEU A 55 14.42 -19.24 9.48
CA LEU A 55 14.53 -20.59 8.92
C LEU A 55 15.92 -20.91 8.34
N GLU A 56 16.80 -19.93 8.21
CA GLU A 56 18.15 -20.16 7.67
C GLU A 56 19.06 -20.65 8.81
N ASP A 57 19.56 -21.89 8.70
CA ASP A 57 20.40 -22.51 9.74
C ASP A 57 21.87 -22.01 9.73
N ASP A 58 22.29 -21.27 8.70
CA ASP A 58 23.66 -20.74 8.56
C ASP A 58 23.76 -19.27 9.03
N PRO A 59 24.35 -19.00 10.21
CA PRO A 59 24.45 -17.65 10.76
C PRO A 59 25.32 -16.69 9.92
N GLN A 60 26.19 -17.18 9.02
CA GLN A 60 26.96 -16.30 8.14
C GLN A 60 26.15 -15.81 6.94
N LYS A 61 25.15 -16.59 6.50
CA LYS A 61 24.28 -16.29 5.37
C LYS A 61 23.14 -15.35 5.74
N ILE A 62 22.68 -15.42 6.99
CA ILE A 62 21.67 -14.51 7.58
C ILE A 62 22.11 -13.02 7.57
N ILE A 63 23.41 -12.76 7.64
CA ILE A 63 23.95 -11.39 7.77
C ILE A 63 23.98 -10.66 6.41
N ASN A 64 23.97 -11.39 5.30
CA ASN A 64 23.99 -10.82 3.96
C ASN A 64 22.58 -10.66 3.40
N VAL A 65 22.03 -9.45 3.53
CA VAL A 65 20.85 -8.97 2.79
C VAL A 65 20.98 -9.22 1.27
N ALA A 66 22.21 -9.33 0.77
CA ALA A 66 22.54 -9.57 -0.63
C ALA A 66 22.10 -10.96 -1.13
N ASP A 67 22.23 -12.02 -0.31
CA ASP A 67 21.90 -13.39 -0.73
C ASP A 67 20.39 -13.64 -0.71
N LEU A 68 19.69 -13.01 0.25
CA LEU A 68 18.23 -12.96 0.30
C LEU A 68 17.65 -12.15 -0.87
N LYS A 69 18.31 -11.05 -1.29
CA LYS A 69 17.90 -10.33 -2.49
C LYS A 69 17.93 -11.24 -3.72
N GLU A 70 18.90 -12.12 -3.91
CA GLU A 70 18.93 -12.97 -5.10
C GLU A 70 17.76 -13.96 -5.21
N SER A 71 17.23 -14.44 -4.09
CA SER A 71 16.07 -15.36 -4.05
C SER A 71 14.71 -14.64 -4.15
N LEU A 72 14.68 -13.32 -4.03
CA LEU A 72 13.46 -12.51 -4.13
C LEU A 72 13.09 -12.20 -5.58
N THR A 73 11.78 -12.21 -5.86
CA THR A 73 11.22 -11.74 -7.12
C THR A 73 11.49 -10.25 -7.35
N ALA A 74 11.50 -9.79 -8.60
CA ALA A 74 11.77 -8.40 -8.96
C ALA A 74 10.90 -7.40 -8.18
N THR A 75 9.62 -7.73 -7.97
CA THR A 75 8.66 -6.91 -7.22
C THR A 75 8.97 -6.85 -5.72
N GLN A 76 9.56 -7.90 -5.16
CA GLN A 76 9.95 -7.93 -3.74
C GLN A 76 11.23 -7.12 -3.50
N LYS A 77 12.18 -7.16 -4.44
CA LYS A 77 13.39 -6.31 -4.42
C LYS A 77 13.02 -4.82 -4.40
N GLU A 78 12.11 -4.42 -5.28
CA GLU A 78 11.63 -3.03 -5.35
C GLU A 78 10.94 -2.60 -4.05
N LYS A 79 10.10 -3.46 -3.45
CA LYS A 79 9.47 -3.18 -2.14
C LYS A 79 10.51 -3.08 -1.03
N PHE A 80 11.53 -3.92 -1.04
CA PHE A 80 12.61 -3.91 -0.05
C PHE A 80 13.36 -2.57 -0.07
N ASP A 81 13.72 -2.11 -1.27
CA ASP A 81 14.41 -0.83 -1.47
C ASP A 81 13.50 0.36 -1.16
N LYS A 82 12.24 0.31 -1.59
CA LYS A 82 11.21 1.34 -1.29
C LYS A 82 10.96 1.49 0.21
N TYR A 83 11.09 0.41 0.98
CA TYR A 83 10.84 0.40 2.42
C TYR A 83 12.08 0.65 3.28
N HIS A 84 13.26 0.80 2.66
CA HIS A 84 14.56 1.01 3.29
C HIS A 84 14.94 -0.04 4.33
N LEU A 85 14.44 -1.27 4.18
CA LEU A 85 14.65 -2.32 5.18
C LEU A 85 16.14 -2.68 5.30
N LYS A 86 16.60 -2.91 6.53
CA LYS A 86 17.96 -3.32 6.88
C LYS A 86 17.90 -4.54 7.78
N ILE A 87 18.76 -5.52 7.56
CA ILE A 87 18.90 -6.67 8.47
C ILE A 87 20.12 -6.40 9.34
N LYS A 88 19.95 -6.43 10.66
CA LYS A 88 21.05 -6.34 11.63
C LYS A 88 20.93 -7.51 12.60
N ASN A 89 21.98 -8.33 12.69
CA ASN A 89 22.05 -9.47 13.61
C ASN A 89 20.82 -10.40 13.54
N GLY A 90 20.31 -10.66 12.34
CA GLY A 90 19.13 -11.52 12.13
C GLY A 90 17.78 -10.84 12.36
N ILE A 91 17.74 -9.54 12.66
CA ILE A 91 16.49 -8.78 12.86
C ILE A 91 16.28 -7.83 11.67
N VAL A 92 15.10 -7.90 11.05
CA VAL A 92 14.69 -6.98 9.98
C VAL A 92 14.17 -5.68 10.58
N GLU A 93 14.92 -4.60 10.41
CA GLU A 93 14.60 -3.24 10.89
C GLU A 93 14.37 -2.27 9.73
N LYS A 94 13.76 -1.11 10.03
CA LYS A 94 13.56 0.01 9.10
C LYS A 94 14.79 0.90 8.97
#